data_AF-A0A2R7KHL1-F1
#
_entry.id   AF-A0A2R7KHL1-F1
#
_cell.length_a   1.000
_cell.length_b   1.000
_cell.length_c   1.000
_cell.angle_alpha   90.00
_cell.angle_beta   90.00
_cell.angle_gamma   90.00
#
_symmetry.space_group_name_H-M   'P 1'
#
loop_
_entity.id
_entity.type
_entity.pdbx_description
1 polymer ?
#
loop_
_entity_poly.entity_id
_entity_poly.type
_entity_poly.pdbx_seq_one_letter_code
_entity_poly.pdbx_strand_id
1 'polypeptide(L)'
;PSVGQSELAPASAANPDPSKYTFNGNPLNTTASTVATNVSRIPNIYGTYAAGTVATPGRYLFRDKANFPLMTYSEIQFIKAEAAFIKGDKTMALDAYKKAIDANIDFVNTNTVVSTIFPITSTITAAEKTAFLTNVNIVPTAANLTISQIMLQKYVALFGYGMLETWTDLRKYHYNTDVYKTMSFLPNGGLFVDNNGNLPYRVRPRFNSEYVWNFDALKAIGADKVDYHTQEMWFSKN
;
A
#
# COMPACT_ATOMS: atom_id res chain seq x y z
N PRO A 1 12.34 1.18 12.30
CA PRO A 1 11.16 0.33 12.63
C PRO A 1 11.56 -0.72 13.67
N SER A 2 10.95 -0.68 14.86
CA SER A 2 11.07 -1.79 15.81
C SER A 2 10.36 -2.99 15.19
N VAL A 3 11.08 -4.09 15.02
CA VAL A 3 10.49 -5.39 14.66
C VAL A 3 10.66 -6.25 15.91
N GLY A 4 9.73 -6.12 16.85
CA GLY A 4 9.62 -7.04 17.96
C GLY A 4 8.82 -8.27 17.52
N GLN A 5 9.20 -9.45 18.01
CA GLN A 5 8.26 -10.56 18.14
C GLN A 5 7.03 -10.01 18.85
N SER A 6 5.84 -10.25 18.31
CA SER A 6 4.58 -9.82 18.92
C SER A 6 4.61 -10.07 20.43
N GLU A 7 4.48 -9.01 21.23
CA GLU A 7 4.25 -9.20 22.65
C GLU A 7 2.84 -9.76 22.85
N LEU A 8 2.77 -10.93 23.48
CA LEU A 8 1.54 -11.39 24.11
C LEU A 8 0.93 -10.22 24.88
N ALA A 9 -0.35 -9.93 24.63
CA ALA A 9 -1.08 -8.84 25.26
C ALA A 9 -0.74 -8.72 26.76
N PRO A 10 -0.44 -7.52 27.28
CA PRO A 10 -0.16 -7.38 28.70
C PRO A 10 -1.45 -7.61 29.48
N ALA A 11 -1.63 -8.81 30.01
CA ALA A 11 -2.50 -9.01 31.16
C ALA A 11 -1.84 -8.50 32.47
N SER A 12 -0.82 -7.65 32.38
CA SER A 12 0.01 -7.26 33.52
C SER A 12 0.49 -5.81 33.38
N ALA A 13 0.39 -5.04 34.47
CA ALA A 13 0.87 -3.67 34.62
C ALA A 13 2.43 -3.54 34.59
N ALA A 14 3.15 -4.56 34.14
CA ALA A 14 4.60 -4.52 34.04
C ALA A 14 5.02 -3.73 32.79
N ASN A 15 5.82 -2.69 33.02
CA ASN A 15 6.50 -1.89 32.00
C ASN A 15 7.17 -2.81 30.96
N PRO A 16 6.99 -2.60 29.64
CA PRO A 16 7.62 -3.43 28.61
C PRO A 16 9.14 -3.51 28.81
N ASP A 17 9.69 -4.72 28.77
CA ASP A 17 11.10 -5.02 29.02
C ASP A 17 11.99 -4.42 27.91
N PRO A 18 12.79 -3.37 28.19
CA PRO A 18 13.61 -2.69 27.17
C PRO A 18 14.66 -3.61 26.52
N SER A 19 15.04 -4.71 27.18
CA SER A 19 16.01 -5.68 26.65
C SER A 19 15.46 -6.49 25.47
N LYS A 20 14.13 -6.50 25.27
CA LYS A 20 13.45 -7.18 24.16
C LYS A 20 13.27 -6.32 22.91
N TYR A 21 13.66 -5.04 22.96
CA TYR A 21 13.46 -4.08 21.88
C TYR A 21 14.78 -3.56 21.34
N THR A 22 15.31 -4.23 20.31
CA THR A 22 16.45 -3.70 19.56
C THR A 22 15.95 -2.63 18.58
N PHE A 23 16.48 -1.41 18.71
CA PHE A 23 16.26 -0.37 17.70
C PHE A 23 17.00 -0.75 16.41
N ASN A 24 16.24 -1.17 15.39
CA ASN A 24 16.75 -1.34 14.03
C ASN A 24 16.65 0.00 13.29
N GLY A 25 17.74 0.77 13.40
CA GLY A 25 17.93 2.05 12.72
C GLY A 25 19.33 2.60 13.00
N ASN A 26 19.74 3.58 12.22
CA ASN A 26 21.00 4.27 12.50
C ASN A 26 20.83 5.10 13.78
N PRO A 27 21.77 5.03 14.75
CA PRO A 27 21.76 5.94 15.88
C PRO A 27 21.65 7.40 15.40
N LEU A 28 20.94 8.23 16.16
CA LEU A 28 20.90 9.68 15.94
C LEU A 28 22.33 10.18 15.71
N ASN A 29 22.52 11.07 14.72
CA ASN A 29 23.79 11.71 14.35
C ASN A 29 24.94 10.83 13.82
N THR A 30 24.73 9.52 13.63
CA THR A 30 25.74 8.67 12.99
C THR A 30 25.56 8.68 11.47
N THR A 31 26.67 8.60 10.72
CA THR A 31 26.64 8.37 9.27
C THR A 31 26.12 6.96 9.01
N ALA A 32 25.22 6.79 8.03
CA ALA A 32 24.72 5.47 7.66
C ALA A 32 25.88 4.56 7.23
N SER A 33 26.01 3.41 7.89
CA SER A 33 27.04 2.41 7.56
C SER A 33 26.89 1.92 6.10
N THR A 34 27.99 1.82 5.36
CA THR A 34 28.04 1.39 3.95
C THR A 34 28.27 -0.12 3.77
N VAL A 35 28.42 -0.88 4.86
CA VAL A 35 28.88 -2.28 4.87
C VAL A 35 27.70 -3.27 4.80
N ALA A 36 27.62 -4.17 3.82
CA ALA A 36 26.46 -5.06 3.53
C ALA A 36 25.89 -5.82 4.75
N THR A 37 26.70 -6.16 5.74
CA THR A 37 26.31 -6.97 6.91
C THR A 37 25.58 -6.20 8.02
N ASN A 38 25.41 -4.88 7.90
CA ASN A 38 24.77 -4.08 8.93
C ASN A 38 23.23 -4.16 8.84
N VAL A 39 22.62 -4.83 9.82
CA VAL A 39 21.16 -5.00 9.99
C VAL A 39 20.45 -3.76 10.57
N SER A 40 21.19 -2.75 11.03
CA SER A 40 20.65 -1.47 11.55
C SER A 40 20.14 -0.54 10.44
N ARG A 41 20.01 -1.03 9.20
CA ARG A 41 19.46 -0.32 8.05
C ARG A 41 18.06 -0.81 7.72
N ILE A 42 17.33 -0.02 6.93
CA ILE A 42 16.11 -0.51 6.28
C ILE A 42 16.58 -1.39 5.09
N PRO A 43 16.22 -2.68 5.04
CA PRO A 43 16.53 -3.52 3.88
C PRO A 43 15.79 -2.99 2.63
N ASN A 44 16.26 -3.36 1.44
CA ASN A 44 15.51 -3.06 0.22
C ASN A 44 14.16 -3.81 0.21
N ILE A 45 13.33 -3.54 -0.80
CA ILE A 45 11.98 -4.14 -0.93
C ILE A 45 11.97 -5.68 -1.02
N TYR A 46 13.14 -6.31 -1.21
CA TYR A 46 13.32 -7.77 -1.24
C TYR A 46 13.88 -8.32 0.09
N GLY A 47 13.97 -7.50 1.14
CA GLY A 47 14.49 -7.92 2.44
C GLY A 47 16.01 -8.07 2.49
N THR A 48 16.75 -7.55 1.51
CA THR A 48 18.21 -7.70 1.43
C THR A 48 18.97 -6.40 1.72
N TYR A 49 20.17 -6.52 2.26
CA TYR A 49 21.06 -5.40 2.57
C TYR A 49 22.17 -5.32 1.50
N ALA A 50 22.22 -4.21 0.76
CA ALA A 50 23.26 -3.98 -0.24
C ALA A 50 24.42 -3.14 0.34
N ALA A 51 25.66 -3.44 -0.05
CA ALA A 51 26.83 -2.60 0.24
C ALA A 51 26.98 -1.47 -0.79
N GLY A 52 27.57 -0.35 -0.36
CA GLY A 52 28.07 0.72 -1.22
C GLY A 52 27.24 2.00 -1.27
N THR A 53 27.86 3.07 -1.75
CA THR A 53 27.19 4.33 -2.10
C THR A 53 26.35 4.05 -3.35
N VAL A 54 25.03 4.12 -3.23
CA VAL A 54 24.15 3.99 -4.41
C VAL A 54 24.33 5.26 -5.26
N ALA A 55 25.28 5.22 -6.20
CA ALA A 55 25.44 6.27 -7.23
C ALA A 55 24.37 6.17 -8.32
N THR A 56 23.46 5.20 -8.21
CA THR A 56 22.38 4.98 -9.15
C THR A 56 21.24 5.94 -8.85
N PRO A 57 20.78 6.76 -9.82
CA PRO A 57 19.58 7.55 -9.64
C PRO A 57 18.41 6.64 -9.28
N GLY A 58 17.64 7.08 -8.28
CA GLY A 58 16.38 6.45 -7.94
C GLY A 58 15.42 6.38 -9.13
N ARG A 59 14.41 5.50 -9.06
CA ARG A 59 13.45 5.28 -10.16
C ARG A 59 12.05 5.73 -9.79
N TYR A 60 11.27 6.14 -10.79
CA TYR A 60 9.88 6.54 -10.58
C TYR A 60 9.78 7.66 -9.53
N LEU A 61 9.03 7.43 -8.45
CA LEU A 61 8.90 8.34 -7.31
C LEU A 61 9.97 8.14 -6.23
N PHE A 62 10.80 7.10 -6.35
CA PHE A 62 11.83 6.74 -5.38
C PHE A 62 13.18 7.35 -5.75
N ARG A 63 13.21 8.65 -6.03
CA ARG A 63 14.40 9.41 -6.40
C ARG A 63 14.42 10.79 -5.75
N ASP A 64 15.61 11.36 -5.64
CA ASP A 64 15.79 12.71 -5.13
C ASP A 64 14.97 13.71 -5.96
N LYS A 65 14.33 14.65 -5.26
CA LYS A 65 13.49 15.72 -5.85
C LYS A 65 12.33 15.19 -6.72
N ALA A 66 11.87 13.96 -6.51
CA ALA A 66 10.61 13.50 -7.09
C ALA A 66 9.45 14.31 -6.50
N ASN A 67 8.50 14.70 -7.37
CA ASN A 67 7.24 15.25 -6.90
C ASN A 67 6.41 14.12 -6.31
N PHE A 68 6.19 14.15 -5.00
CA PHE A 68 5.39 13.14 -4.33
C PHE A 68 3.90 13.54 -4.38
N PRO A 69 3.05 12.80 -5.10
CA PRO A 69 1.64 13.14 -5.22
C PRO A 69 0.89 12.91 -3.90
N LEU A 70 -0.04 13.81 -3.59
CA LEU A 70 -1.04 13.59 -2.53
C LEU A 70 -2.33 13.00 -3.12
N MET A 71 -2.72 13.46 -4.30
CA MET A 71 -3.86 12.97 -5.07
C MET A 71 -3.57 13.20 -6.56
N THR A 72 -4.01 12.28 -7.42
CA THR A 72 -3.82 12.42 -8.88
C THR A 72 -5.14 12.50 -9.63
N TYR A 73 -5.11 13.06 -10.83
CA TYR A 73 -6.28 13.03 -11.72
C TYR A 73 -6.71 11.60 -12.04
N SER A 74 -5.73 10.69 -12.23
CA SER A 74 -5.98 9.26 -12.45
C SER A 74 -6.80 8.65 -11.30
N GLU A 75 -6.39 8.90 -10.05
CA GLU A 75 -7.10 8.45 -8.86
C GLU A 75 -8.55 8.98 -8.82
N ILE A 76 -8.75 10.27 -9.06
CA ILE A 76 -10.08 10.89 -9.09
C ILE A 76 -10.96 10.26 -10.17
N GLN A 77 -10.41 9.97 -11.36
CA GLN A 77 -11.14 9.30 -12.43
C GLN A 77 -11.49 7.85 -12.05
N PHE A 78 -10.63 7.12 -11.35
CA PHE A 78 -10.99 5.80 -10.82
C PHE A 78 -12.10 5.87 -9.77
N ILE A 79 -12.05 6.86 -8.87
CA ILE A 79 -13.13 7.11 -7.89
C ILE A 79 -14.45 7.41 -8.61
N LYS A 80 -14.41 8.23 -9.67
CA LYS A 80 -15.58 8.51 -10.51
C LYS A 80 -16.07 7.26 -11.23
N ALA A 81 -15.18 6.44 -11.78
CA ALA A 81 -15.52 5.20 -12.47
C ALA A 81 -16.22 4.22 -11.51
N GLU A 82 -15.67 4.04 -10.32
CA GLU A 82 -16.24 3.24 -9.25
C GLU A 82 -17.64 3.74 -8.86
N ALA A 83 -17.79 5.03 -8.56
CA ALA A 83 -19.06 5.62 -8.16
C ALA A 83 -20.14 5.47 -9.26
N ALA A 84 -19.77 5.74 -10.51
CA ALA A 84 -20.65 5.55 -11.66
C ALA A 84 -21.03 4.07 -11.86
N PHE A 85 -20.08 3.15 -11.64
CA PHE A 85 -20.32 1.71 -11.75
C PHE A 85 -21.35 1.23 -10.72
N ILE A 86 -21.24 1.69 -9.47
CA ILE A 86 -22.15 1.39 -8.36
C ILE A 86 -23.53 2.01 -8.63
N LYS A 87 -23.57 3.24 -9.15
CA LYS A 87 -24.81 3.91 -9.57
C LYS A 87 -25.54 3.19 -10.72
N GLY A 88 -24.84 2.33 -11.47
CA GLY A 88 -25.37 1.64 -12.65
C GLY A 88 -25.14 2.38 -13.98
N ASP A 89 -24.47 3.54 -13.96
CA ASP A 89 -24.09 4.28 -15.17
C ASP A 89 -22.80 3.70 -15.78
N LYS A 90 -22.94 2.58 -16.48
CA LYS A 90 -21.79 1.85 -17.06
C LYS A 90 -21.09 2.63 -18.16
N THR A 91 -21.79 3.52 -18.86
CA THR A 91 -21.20 4.38 -19.89
C THR A 91 -20.25 5.40 -19.26
N MET A 92 -20.70 6.09 -18.22
CA MET A 92 -19.84 7.01 -17.47
C MET A 92 -18.70 6.27 -16.77
N ALA A 93 -18.96 5.09 -16.23
CA ALA A 93 -17.93 4.27 -15.58
C ALA A 93 -16.79 3.92 -16.55
N LEU A 94 -17.12 3.48 -17.77
CA LEU A 94 -16.12 3.13 -18.78
C LEU A 94 -15.33 4.34 -19.27
N ASP A 95 -15.99 5.49 -19.49
CA ASP A 95 -15.33 6.73 -19.89
C ASP A 95 -14.31 7.20 -18.83
N ALA A 96 -14.72 7.24 -17.56
CA ALA A 96 -13.84 7.61 -16.46
C ALA A 96 -12.69 6.61 -16.28
N TYR A 97 -12.97 5.29 -16.36
CA TYR A 97 -11.97 4.24 -16.29
C TYR A 97 -10.88 4.36 -17.37
N LYS A 98 -11.28 4.62 -18.62
CA LYS A 98 -10.35 4.87 -19.73
C LYS A 98 -9.47 6.09 -19.48
N LYS A 99 -10.06 7.20 -19.04
CA LYS A 99 -9.33 8.44 -18.70
C LYS A 99 -8.36 8.23 -17.55
N ALA A 100 -8.72 7.39 -16.57
CA ALA A 100 -7.85 7.06 -15.44
C ALA A 100 -6.60 6.30 -15.90
N ILE A 101 -6.77 5.24 -16.71
CA ILE A 101 -5.64 4.48 -17.27
C ILE A 101 -4.74 5.36 -18.12
N ASP A 102 -5.35 6.16 -19.01
CA ASP A 102 -4.64 7.07 -19.91
C ASP A 102 -3.75 8.05 -19.12
N ALA A 103 -4.31 8.69 -18.10
CA ALA A 103 -3.58 9.61 -17.23
C ALA A 103 -2.54 8.93 -16.35
N ASN A 104 -2.77 7.69 -15.91
CA ASN A 104 -1.80 6.92 -15.15
C ASN A 104 -0.54 6.63 -15.99
N ILE A 105 -0.71 6.26 -17.25
CA ILE A 105 0.42 6.02 -18.16
C ILE A 105 1.24 7.30 -18.35
N ASP A 106 0.58 8.45 -18.49
CA ASP A 106 1.28 9.75 -18.59
C ASP A 106 2.01 10.11 -17.29
N PHE A 107 1.42 9.79 -16.14
CA PHE A 107 2.06 9.96 -14.83
C PHE A 107 3.32 9.09 -14.68
N VAL A 108 3.24 7.82 -15.09
CA VAL A 108 4.39 6.91 -15.09
C VAL A 108 5.48 7.42 -16.02
N ASN A 109 5.14 7.84 -17.24
CA ASN A 109 6.09 8.40 -18.19
C ASN A 109 6.80 9.65 -17.67
N THR A 110 6.05 10.57 -17.05
CA THR A 110 6.61 11.79 -16.45
C THR A 110 7.61 11.48 -15.32
N ASN A 111 7.43 10.35 -14.64
CA ASN A 111 8.31 9.91 -13.56
C ASN A 111 9.36 8.87 -13.98
N THR A 112 9.36 8.46 -15.25
CA THR A 112 10.31 7.48 -15.77
C THR A 112 11.65 8.15 -16.03
N VAL A 113 12.71 7.58 -15.46
CA VAL A 113 14.10 7.97 -15.72
C VAL A 113 14.71 6.90 -16.62
N VAL A 114 14.90 7.22 -17.90
CA VAL A 114 15.51 6.30 -18.88
C VAL A 114 16.96 6.03 -18.50
N SER A 115 17.37 4.77 -18.54
CA SER A 115 18.73 4.35 -18.25
C SER A 115 19.19 3.29 -19.24
N THR A 116 20.43 3.39 -19.71
CA THR A 116 21.07 2.38 -20.57
C THR A 116 21.72 1.25 -19.77
N ILE A 117 21.81 1.38 -18.45
CA ILE A 117 22.43 0.40 -17.54
C ILE A 117 21.38 -0.59 -16.98
N PHE A 118 20.10 -0.22 -17.05
CA PHE A 118 18.99 -0.97 -16.47
C PHE A 118 17.93 -1.26 -17.53
N PRO A 119 17.05 -2.27 -17.34
CA PRO A 119 16.13 -2.73 -18.38
C PRO A 119 15.04 -1.72 -18.81
N ILE A 120 15.02 -0.51 -18.27
CA ILE A 120 14.09 0.57 -18.68
C ILE A 120 14.83 1.51 -19.62
N THR A 121 14.87 1.11 -20.89
CA THR A 121 15.61 1.81 -21.95
C THR A 121 14.76 2.88 -22.65
N SER A 122 13.47 2.97 -22.38
CA SER A 122 12.55 3.95 -22.97
C SER A 122 11.33 4.20 -22.09
N THR A 123 10.62 5.30 -22.35
CA THR A 123 9.27 5.55 -21.82
C THR A 123 8.22 4.77 -22.63
N ILE A 124 7.02 4.61 -22.06
CA ILE A 124 5.89 4.00 -22.75
C ILE A 124 5.51 4.90 -23.94
N THR A 125 5.58 4.35 -25.15
CA THR A 125 5.28 5.07 -26.39
C THR A 125 3.78 5.29 -26.58
N ALA A 126 3.42 6.25 -27.45
CA ALA A 126 2.02 6.48 -27.80
C ALA A 126 1.35 5.26 -28.45
N ALA A 127 2.12 4.46 -29.20
CA ALA A 127 1.64 3.22 -29.81
C ALA A 127 1.33 2.15 -28.76
N GLU A 128 2.21 1.96 -27.77
CA GLU A 128 1.99 1.03 -26.65
C GLU A 128 0.81 1.48 -25.77
N LYS A 129 0.71 2.78 -25.47
CA LYS A 129 -0.43 3.36 -24.76
C LYS A 129 -1.75 3.08 -25.49
N THR A 130 -1.77 3.30 -26.80
CA THR A 130 -2.95 3.04 -27.65
C THR A 130 -3.30 1.55 -27.69
N ALA A 131 -2.30 0.67 -27.85
CA ALA A 131 -2.50 -0.78 -27.84
C ALA A 131 -3.07 -1.26 -26.49
N PHE A 132 -2.61 -0.69 -25.37
CA PHE A 132 -3.12 -1.00 -24.05
C PHE A 132 -4.58 -0.55 -23.86
N LEU A 133 -4.90 0.68 -24.27
CA LEU A 133 -6.26 1.25 -24.14
C LEU A 133 -7.29 0.63 -25.09
N THR A 134 -6.84 -0.02 -26.17
CA THR A 134 -7.69 -0.74 -27.12
C THR A 134 -7.82 -2.24 -26.82
N ASN A 135 -7.00 -2.76 -25.92
CA ASN A 135 -7.06 -4.17 -25.51
C ASN A 135 -8.35 -4.43 -24.71
N VAL A 136 -9.25 -5.23 -25.28
CA VAL A 136 -10.56 -5.54 -24.70
C VAL A 136 -10.51 -6.27 -23.36
N ASN A 137 -9.40 -6.94 -23.04
CA ASN A 137 -9.21 -7.59 -21.74
C ASN A 137 -8.92 -6.56 -20.63
N ILE A 138 -8.33 -5.42 -20.99
CA ILE A 138 -8.05 -4.31 -20.08
C ILE A 138 -9.22 -3.33 -20.08
N VAL A 139 -9.67 -2.94 -21.27
CA VAL A 139 -10.71 -1.94 -21.49
C VAL A 139 -11.86 -2.57 -22.27
N PRO A 140 -12.83 -3.20 -21.58
CA PRO A 140 -13.93 -3.90 -22.23
C PRO A 140 -15.01 -2.92 -22.73
N THR A 141 -16.10 -3.47 -23.26
CA THR A 141 -17.34 -2.71 -23.50
C THR A 141 -17.97 -2.31 -22.16
N ALA A 142 -18.87 -1.31 -22.18
CA ALA A 142 -19.52 -0.83 -20.96
C ALA A 142 -20.33 -1.94 -20.27
N ALA A 143 -20.96 -2.82 -21.04
CA ALA A 143 -21.70 -3.97 -20.52
C ALA A 143 -20.81 -5.01 -19.83
N ASN A 144 -19.55 -5.13 -20.26
CA ASN A 144 -18.60 -6.12 -19.77
C ASN A 144 -17.60 -5.54 -18.75
N LEU A 145 -17.66 -4.24 -18.47
CA LEU A 145 -16.86 -3.64 -17.42
C LEU A 145 -17.23 -4.27 -16.07
N THR A 146 -16.24 -4.56 -15.26
CA THR A 146 -16.42 -5.11 -13.91
C THR A 146 -15.81 -4.19 -12.87
N ILE A 147 -16.33 -4.25 -11.65
CA ILE A 147 -15.73 -3.51 -10.53
C ILE A 147 -14.28 -3.98 -10.27
N SER A 148 -14.01 -5.26 -10.52
CA SER A 148 -12.67 -5.84 -10.41
C SER A 148 -11.66 -5.14 -11.31
N GLN A 149 -12.00 -4.86 -12.57
CA GLN A 149 -11.12 -4.13 -13.48
C GLN A 149 -10.82 -2.71 -12.98
N ILE A 150 -11.85 -1.99 -12.50
CA ILE A 150 -11.69 -0.64 -11.96
C ILE A 150 -10.76 -0.65 -10.74
N MET A 151 -11.03 -1.52 -9.77
CA MET A 151 -10.27 -1.53 -8.50
C MET A 151 -8.85 -2.08 -8.66
N LEU A 152 -8.62 -3.07 -9.53
CA LEU A 152 -7.27 -3.57 -9.81
C LEU A 152 -6.41 -2.54 -10.56
N GLN A 153 -6.97 -1.82 -11.54
CA GLN A 153 -6.23 -0.74 -12.21
C GLN A 153 -5.97 0.44 -11.27
N LYS A 154 -6.92 0.78 -10.39
CA LYS A 154 -6.72 1.79 -9.34
C LYS A 154 -5.58 1.36 -8.39
N TYR A 155 -5.56 0.10 -7.97
CA TYR A 155 -4.48 -0.45 -7.13
C TYR A 155 -3.10 -0.28 -7.78
N VAL A 156 -2.99 -0.57 -9.08
CA VAL A 156 -1.75 -0.37 -9.86
C VAL A 156 -1.40 1.12 -9.96
N ALA A 157 -2.37 1.99 -10.25
CA ALA A 157 -2.15 3.42 -10.43
C ALA A 157 -1.69 4.15 -9.16
N LEU A 158 -2.02 3.61 -8.00
CA LEU A 158 -1.62 4.14 -6.69
C LEU A 158 -0.28 3.58 -6.18
N PHE A 159 0.39 2.73 -6.96
CA PHE A 159 1.67 2.14 -6.56
C PHE A 159 2.71 3.22 -6.22
N GLY A 160 3.34 3.04 -5.06
CA GLY A 160 4.46 3.86 -4.58
C GLY A 160 4.07 5.15 -3.85
N TYR A 161 2.80 5.59 -3.91
CA TYR A 161 2.36 6.80 -3.20
C TYR A 161 1.02 6.65 -2.48
N GLY A 162 0.04 5.99 -3.10
CA GLY A 162 -1.32 5.86 -2.57
C GLY A 162 -1.55 4.60 -1.74
N MET A 163 -0.53 4.09 -1.04
CA MET A 163 -0.62 2.80 -0.34
C MET A 163 -1.66 2.79 0.79
N LEU A 164 -1.90 3.94 1.43
CA LEU A 164 -2.97 4.07 2.42
C LEU A 164 -4.35 4.03 1.76
N GLU A 165 -4.48 4.66 0.59
CA GLU A 165 -5.73 4.67 -0.19
C GLU A 165 -6.04 3.27 -0.75
N THR A 166 -5.04 2.55 -1.26
CA THR A 166 -5.25 1.16 -1.70
C THR A 166 -5.67 0.26 -0.53
N TRP A 167 -5.11 0.45 0.66
CA TRP A 167 -5.55 -0.30 1.84
C TRP A 167 -6.95 0.09 2.30
N THR A 168 -7.35 1.35 2.17
CA THR A 168 -8.74 1.80 2.37
C THR A 168 -9.68 1.12 1.38
N ASP A 169 -9.35 1.07 0.09
CA ASP A 169 -10.16 0.39 -0.92
C ASP A 169 -10.28 -1.11 -0.66
N LEU A 170 -9.18 -1.79 -0.31
CA LEU A 170 -9.18 -3.22 0.03
C LEU A 170 -10.17 -3.51 1.17
N ARG A 171 -10.16 -2.69 2.22
CA ARG A 171 -11.08 -2.82 3.36
C ARG A 171 -12.52 -2.47 3.01
N LYS A 172 -12.75 -1.47 2.16
CA LYS A 172 -14.08 -1.10 1.65
C LYS A 172 -14.77 -2.27 0.94
N TYR A 173 -14.03 -3.08 0.20
CA TYR A 173 -14.51 -4.30 -0.43
C TYR A 173 -14.21 -5.57 0.38
N HIS A 174 -13.89 -5.45 1.66
CA HIS A 174 -13.69 -6.57 2.57
C HIS A 174 -12.69 -7.63 2.08
N TYR A 175 -11.64 -7.20 1.37
CA TYR A 175 -10.66 -8.10 0.75
C TYR A 175 -11.28 -9.13 -0.21
N ASN A 176 -12.46 -8.84 -0.76
CA ASN A 176 -13.20 -9.76 -1.61
C ASN A 176 -12.37 -10.13 -2.86
N THR A 177 -12.09 -11.43 -3.01
CA THR A 177 -11.29 -11.99 -4.10
C THR A 177 -11.99 -11.91 -5.46
N ASP A 178 -13.30 -11.67 -5.51
CA ASP A 178 -14.04 -11.39 -6.74
C ASP A 178 -13.77 -9.97 -7.27
N VAL A 179 -13.45 -9.03 -6.37
CA VAL A 179 -13.01 -7.67 -6.70
C VAL A 179 -11.51 -7.66 -6.96
N TYR A 180 -10.72 -8.21 -6.04
CA TYR A 180 -9.25 -8.25 -6.12
C TYR A 180 -8.77 -9.62 -6.60
N LYS A 181 -9.17 -9.98 -7.81
CA LYS A 181 -8.80 -11.26 -8.42
C LYS A 181 -7.30 -11.48 -8.39
N THR A 182 -6.89 -12.71 -8.14
CA THR A 182 -5.48 -13.18 -8.08
C THR A 182 -4.64 -12.64 -6.93
N MET A 183 -5.14 -11.69 -6.12
CA MET A 183 -4.43 -11.23 -4.93
C MET A 183 -4.56 -12.27 -3.81
N SER A 184 -3.43 -12.65 -3.20
CA SER A 184 -3.41 -13.38 -1.94
C SER A 184 -3.14 -12.41 -0.80
N PHE A 185 -4.04 -12.37 0.18
CA PHE A 185 -3.92 -11.52 1.36
C PHE A 185 -3.29 -12.24 2.56
N LEU A 186 -2.97 -13.53 2.42
CA LEU A 186 -2.31 -14.30 3.45
C LEU A 186 -0.79 -14.25 3.24
N PRO A 187 -0.02 -13.72 4.21
CA PRO A 187 1.43 -13.71 4.12
C PRO A 187 1.99 -15.14 4.22
N ASN A 188 3.21 -15.32 3.72
CA ASN A 188 3.93 -16.58 3.89
C ASN A 188 4.22 -16.79 5.38
N GLY A 189 3.72 -17.88 5.96
CA GLY A 189 3.72 -18.12 7.41
C GLY A 189 2.39 -17.86 8.12
N GLY A 190 1.37 -17.37 7.40
CA GLY A 190 0.03 -17.16 7.94
C GLY A 190 -0.14 -15.86 8.73
N LEU A 191 -1.38 -15.57 9.11
CA LEU A 191 -1.68 -14.43 9.97
C LEU A 191 -1.20 -14.70 11.38
N PHE A 192 -0.87 -13.63 12.11
CA PHE A 192 -0.51 -13.73 13.51
C PHE A 192 -1.69 -14.30 14.33
N VAL A 193 -1.42 -15.02 15.43
CA VAL A 193 -2.46 -15.73 16.20
C VAL A 193 -3.59 -14.80 16.66
N ASP A 194 -3.26 -13.56 17.04
CA ASP A 194 -4.24 -12.56 17.49
C ASP A 194 -5.19 -12.09 16.39
N ASN A 195 -4.88 -12.36 15.12
CA ASN A 195 -5.81 -12.12 14.03
C ASN A 195 -7.00 -13.08 14.05
N ASN A 196 -6.85 -14.26 14.68
CA ASN A 196 -7.87 -15.32 14.68
C ASN A 196 -8.41 -15.64 13.27
N GLY A 197 -7.50 -15.65 12.28
CA GLY A 197 -7.85 -15.87 10.86
C GLY A 197 -8.39 -14.65 10.11
N ASN A 198 -8.63 -13.52 10.77
CA ASN A 198 -9.19 -12.31 10.15
C ASN A 198 -8.12 -11.36 9.60
N LEU A 199 -8.39 -10.77 8.44
CA LEU A 199 -7.50 -9.76 7.84
C LEU A 199 -7.55 -8.43 8.63
N PRO A 200 -6.46 -7.63 8.61
CA PRO A 200 -6.38 -6.41 9.39
C PRO A 200 -7.20 -5.26 8.78
N TYR A 201 -8.11 -4.67 9.54
CA TYR A 201 -8.90 -3.50 9.14
C TYR A 201 -8.40 -2.18 9.74
N ARG A 202 -7.56 -2.19 10.78
CA ARG A 202 -7.06 -0.98 11.42
C ARG A 202 -5.71 -1.19 12.10
N VAL A 203 -4.99 -0.09 12.32
CA VAL A 203 -3.73 -0.10 13.07
C VAL A 203 -4.01 0.12 14.55
N ARG A 204 -3.35 -0.67 15.41
CA ARG A 204 -3.45 -0.51 16.87
C ARG A 204 -2.79 0.81 17.31
N PRO A 205 -3.39 1.54 18.27
CA PRO A 205 -2.74 2.70 18.88
C PRO A 205 -1.39 2.34 19.49
N ARG A 206 -0.49 3.31 19.59
CA ARG A 206 0.89 3.07 20.00
C ARG A 206 0.96 2.56 21.44
N PHE A 207 1.60 1.41 21.63
CA PHE A 207 1.65 0.70 22.91
C PHE A 207 2.32 1.53 24.04
N ASN A 208 3.56 1.98 23.83
CA ASN A 208 4.37 2.67 24.85
C ASN A 208 3.84 4.06 25.27
N SER A 209 2.74 4.53 24.69
CA SER A 209 2.11 5.79 25.07
C SER A 209 0.66 5.58 25.49
N GLU A 210 -0.19 5.09 24.59
CA GLU A 210 -1.64 5.09 24.81
C GLU A 210 -2.05 4.12 25.92
N TYR A 211 -1.37 2.97 26.03
CA TYR A 211 -1.70 1.94 27.02
C TYR A 211 -1.23 2.28 28.43
N VAL A 212 -0.35 3.28 28.57
CA VAL A 212 0.14 3.77 29.86
C VAL A 212 -0.63 5.02 30.28
N TRP A 213 -0.82 5.97 29.35
CA TRP A 213 -1.28 7.31 29.67
C TRP A 213 -2.77 7.55 29.36
N ASN A 214 -3.40 6.68 28.56
CA ASN A 214 -4.74 6.94 28.02
C ASN A 214 -5.59 5.66 27.90
N PHE A 215 -5.40 4.72 28.83
CA PHE A 215 -6.01 3.39 28.72
C PHE A 215 -7.55 3.40 28.77
N ASP A 216 -8.15 4.35 29.48
CA ASP A 216 -9.62 4.48 29.53
C ASP A 216 -10.21 4.83 28.16
N ALA A 217 -9.56 5.71 27.39
CA ALA A 217 -9.97 6.00 26.02
C ALA A 217 -9.78 4.80 25.09
N LEU A 218 -8.73 4.00 25.30
CA LEU A 218 -8.52 2.76 24.53
C LEU A 218 -9.64 1.75 24.78
N LYS A 219 -10.07 1.55 26.03
CA LYS A 219 -11.22 0.69 26.34
C LYS A 219 -12.50 1.17 25.65
N ALA A 220 -12.70 2.49 25.58
CA ALA A 220 -13.88 3.06 24.92
C ALA A 220 -13.98 2.73 23.42
N ILE A 221 -12.83 2.54 22.74
CA ILE A 221 -12.78 2.15 21.32
C ILE A 221 -12.51 0.64 21.11
N GLY A 222 -12.46 -0.14 22.20
CA GLY A 222 -12.15 -1.58 22.19
C GLY A 222 -10.70 -1.92 21.87
N ALA A 223 -9.77 -0.96 21.97
CA ALA A 223 -8.34 -1.17 21.72
C ALA A 223 -7.64 -1.96 22.83
N ASP A 224 -8.32 -2.21 23.95
CA ASP A 224 -7.89 -3.17 24.97
C ASP A 224 -7.98 -4.63 24.48
N LYS A 225 -8.73 -4.91 23.40
CA LYS A 225 -8.90 -6.26 22.87
C LYS A 225 -7.74 -6.70 21.98
N VAL A 226 -7.39 -7.98 22.09
CA VAL A 226 -6.26 -8.59 21.38
C VAL A 226 -6.47 -8.62 19.86
N ASP A 227 -7.72 -8.69 19.41
CA ASP A 227 -8.11 -8.74 17.99
C ASP A 227 -8.45 -7.36 17.40
N TYR A 228 -8.20 -6.26 18.14
CA TYR A 228 -8.56 -4.90 17.74
C TYR A 228 -8.22 -4.58 16.27
N HIS A 229 -7.04 -4.94 15.78
CA HIS A 229 -6.59 -4.64 14.42
C HIS A 229 -7.41 -5.33 13.32
N THR A 230 -8.20 -6.36 13.64
CA THR A 230 -9.05 -7.07 12.69
C THR A 230 -10.48 -6.54 12.63
N GLN A 231 -10.87 -5.73 13.60
CA GLN A 231 -12.19 -5.16 13.69
C GLN A 231 -12.37 -4.05 12.65
N GLU A 232 -13.51 -4.07 11.97
CA GLU A 232 -13.84 -3.15 10.89
C GLU A 232 -13.92 -1.68 11.30
N MET A 233 -13.56 -0.80 10.36
CA MET A 233 -13.73 0.65 10.51
C MET A 233 -15.15 1.06 10.11
N TRP A 234 -15.60 2.23 10.57
CA TRP A 234 -16.99 2.67 10.33
C TRP A 234 -17.37 2.70 8.84
N PHE A 235 -16.41 2.95 7.95
CA PHE A 235 -16.65 3.08 6.51
C PHE A 235 -16.71 1.73 5.77
N SER A 236 -16.23 0.64 6.39
CA SER A 236 -16.32 -0.70 5.80
C SER A 236 -17.52 -1.49 6.31
N LYS A 237 -18.07 -1.11 7.48
CA LYS A 237 -19.27 -1.74 8.05
C LYS A 237 -20.48 -1.52 7.14
N ASN A 238 -21.12 -2.63 6.76
CA ASN A 238 -22.44 -2.64 6.10
C ASN A 238 -23.57 -2.57 7.13
#